data_AF-A0A1Q7VLT8-F1
#
_entry.id   AF-A0A1Q7VLT8-F1
#
_cell.length_a   1.000
_cell.length_b   1.000
_cell.length_c   1.000
_cell.angle_alpha   90.00
_cell.angle_beta   90.00
_cell.angle_gamma   90.00
#
_symmetry.space_group_name_H-M   'P 1'
#
loop_
_entity.id
_entity.type
_entity.pdbx_description
1 polymer ?
#
loop_
_entity_poly.entity_id
_entity_poly.type
_entity_poly.pdbx_seq_one_letter_code
_entity_poly.pdbx_strand_id
1 'polypeptide(L)'
;MEELSGLDRIASAYAIGDHSVVVETTDGREIRITAWYDRARNRYVSEYERRSVVKSGGHDFRVWAQTPAYKPCTADDAASCLEAAVLEVDRVNIY
;
A
#
# COMPACT_ATOMS: atom_id res chain seq x y z
N MET A 1 -13.81 11.40 14.43
CA MET A 1 -13.10 11.56 13.14
C MET A 1 -11.65 11.68 13.54
N GLU A 2 -11.00 10.52 13.72
CA GLU A 2 -9.68 10.42 14.34
C GLU A 2 -8.59 10.90 13.38
N GLU A 3 -7.68 11.67 13.96
CA GLU A 3 -6.62 12.44 13.30
C GLU A 3 -5.60 11.54 12.60
N LEU A 4 -5.41 11.77 11.29
CA LEU A 4 -4.21 11.36 10.55
C LEU A 4 -2.99 12.26 10.86
N SER A 5 -3.00 13.01 11.98
CA SER A 5 -1.99 14.04 12.36
C SER A 5 -0.53 13.53 12.46
N GLY A 6 -0.28 12.23 12.28
CA GLY A 6 1.05 11.63 12.27
C GLY A 6 1.62 11.30 10.89
N LEU A 7 0.86 11.48 9.80
CA LEU A 7 1.28 11.15 8.44
C LEU A 7 1.49 12.44 7.63
N ASP A 8 2.73 12.69 7.23
CA ASP A 8 3.11 13.92 6.50
C ASP A 8 2.85 13.80 5.00
N ARG A 9 2.89 12.58 4.46
CA ARG A 9 2.88 12.33 3.01
C ARG A 9 1.67 11.56 2.53
N ILE A 10 0.77 11.20 3.44
CA ILE A 10 -0.47 10.52 3.10
C ILE A 10 -1.61 11.54 3.09
N ALA A 11 -2.21 11.72 1.92
CA ALA A 11 -3.37 12.58 1.74
C ALA A 11 -4.66 11.87 2.20
N SER A 12 -4.77 10.57 1.92
CA SER A 12 -5.91 9.74 2.32
C SER A 12 -5.50 8.27 2.43
N ALA A 13 -6.24 7.51 3.23
CA ALA A 13 -6.15 6.05 3.24
C ALA A 13 -7.56 5.46 3.44
N TYR A 14 -7.88 4.41 2.69
CA TYR A 14 -9.17 3.74 2.78
C TYR A 14 -9.06 2.24 2.55
N ALA A 15 -9.84 1.46 3.31
CA ALA A 15 -9.89 0.01 3.17
C ALA A 15 -10.66 -0.42 1.92
N ILE A 16 -10.17 -1.46 1.26
CA ILE A 16 -10.81 -2.13 0.11
C ILE A 16 -10.92 -3.62 0.39
N GLY A 17 -11.74 -3.96 1.39
CA GLY A 17 -11.85 -5.31 1.95
C GLY A 17 -11.05 -5.47 3.24
N ASP A 18 -11.11 -6.65 3.84
CA ASP A 18 -10.56 -6.89 5.19
C ASP A 18 -9.03 -6.85 5.25
N HIS A 19 -8.34 -7.16 4.14
CA HIS A 19 -6.88 -7.35 4.11
C HIS A 19 -6.16 -6.37 3.16
N SER A 20 -6.84 -5.32 2.71
CA SER A 20 -6.27 -4.40 1.74
C SER A 20 -6.66 -2.96 2.02
N VAL A 21 -5.70 -2.06 1.85
CA VAL A 21 -5.86 -0.60 1.99
C VAL A 21 -5.28 0.07 0.76
N VAL A 22 -5.93 1.13 0.28
CA VAL A 22 -5.34 2.05 -0.70
C VAL A 22 -4.92 3.32 0.04
N VAL A 23 -3.71 3.76 -0.25
CA VAL A 23 -3.11 5.00 0.24
C VAL A 23 -2.94 5.94 -0.95
N GLU A 24 -3.47 7.15 -0.83
CA GLU A 24 -3.16 8.25 -1.74
C GLU A 24 -2.14 9.15 -1.06
N THR A 25 -1.00 9.33 -1.72
CA THR A 25 0.07 10.21 -1.24
C THR A 25 -0.18 11.65 -1.65
N THR A 26 0.41 12.60 -0.94
CA THR A 26 0.28 14.04 -1.23
C THR A 26 0.85 14.45 -2.60
N ASP A 27 1.76 13.65 -3.17
CA ASP A 27 2.28 13.84 -4.54
C ASP A 27 1.43 13.18 -5.64
N GLY A 28 0.32 12.53 -5.26
CA GLY A 28 -0.66 11.96 -6.20
C GLY A 28 -0.40 10.51 -6.61
N ARG A 29 0.55 9.80 -5.98
CA ARG A 29 0.68 8.34 -6.14
C ARG A 29 -0.41 7.63 -5.36
N GLU A 30 -1.03 6.65 -6.00
CA GLU A 30 -1.96 5.71 -5.39
C GLU A 30 -1.21 4.37 -5.17
N ILE A 31 -1.13 3.92 -3.92
CA ILE A 31 -0.49 2.66 -3.52
C ILE A 31 -1.54 1.75 -2.89
N ARG A 32 -1.75 0.58 -3.47
CA ARG A 32 -2.54 -0.49 -2.87
C ARG A 32 -1.60 -1.37 -2.04
N ILE A 33 -1.98 -1.59 -0.80
CA ILE A 33 -1.30 -2.45 0.15
C ILE A 33 -2.21 -3.64 0.41
N THR A 34 -1.66 -4.85 0.29
CA THR A 34 -2.38 -6.09 0.61
C THR A 34 -1.59 -6.87 1.65
N ALA A 35 -2.21 -7.16 2.79
CA ALA A 35 -1.67 -8.08 3.78
C ALA A 35 -2.09 -9.50 3.44
N TRP A 36 -1.14 -10.37 3.16
CA TRP A 36 -1.40 -11.79 2.92
C TRP A 36 -0.71 -12.64 3.97
N TYR A 37 -1.30 -13.79 4.29
CA TYR A 37 -0.78 -14.67 5.32
C TYR A 37 0.30 -15.62 4.75
N ASP A 38 1.55 -15.44 5.17
CA ASP A 38 2.65 -16.34 4.88
C ASP A 38 2.62 -17.51 5.87
N ARG A 39 2.18 -18.67 5.38
CA ARG A 39 2.10 -19.91 6.17
C ARG A 39 3.47 -20.48 6.54
N ALA A 40 4.51 -20.24 5.76
CA ALA A 40 5.85 -20.75 6.06
C ALA A 40 6.49 -19.98 7.22
N ARG A 41 6.19 -18.68 7.33
CA ARG A 41 6.67 -17.80 8.41
C ARG A 41 5.66 -17.63 9.54
N ASN A 42 4.43 -18.15 9.37
CA ASN A 42 3.31 -18.02 10.29
C ASN A 42 3.02 -16.55 10.67
N ARG A 43 3.04 -15.66 9.66
CA ARG A 43 2.89 -14.21 9.81
C ARG A 43 2.19 -13.60 8.61
N TYR A 44 1.52 -12.47 8.81
CA TYR A 44 1.09 -11.62 7.71
C TYR A 44 2.28 -10.87 7.12
N VAL A 45 2.27 -10.69 5.80
CA VAL A 45 3.30 -9.97 5.03
C VAL A 45 2.59 -8.96 4.13
N SER A 46 3.09 -7.73 4.08
CA SER A 46 2.54 -6.70 3.20
C SER A 46 3.13 -6.81 1.79
N GLU A 47 2.27 -6.69 0.79
CA GLU A 47 2.62 -6.50 -0.61
C GLU A 47 2.14 -5.13 -1.08
N TYR A 48 2.92 -4.50 -1.96
CA TYR A 48 2.65 -3.16 -2.47
C TYR A 48 2.48 -3.17 -3.97
N GLU A 49 1.44 -2.49 -4.42
CA GLU A 49 1.16 -2.26 -5.83
C GLU A 49 0.96 -0.77 -6.04
N ARG A 50 1.57 -0.21 -7.08
CA ARG A 50 1.34 1.17 -7.49
C ARG A 50 0.31 1.21 -8.60
N ARG A 51 -0.50 2.26 -8.64
CA ARG A 51 -1.34 2.53 -9.79
C ARG A 51 -0.44 2.91 -10.98
N SER A 52 -0.68 2.30 -12.13
CA SER A 52 0.10 2.56 -13.35
C SER A 52 -0.77 2.53 -14.59
N VAL A 53 -0.34 3.22 -15.64
CA VAL A 53 -0.99 3.19 -16.95
C VAL A 53 -0.17 2.30 -17.88
N VAL A 54 -0.80 1.25 -18.40
CA VAL A 54 -0.22 0.39 -19.43
C VAL A 54 -0.89 0.70 -20.75
N LYS A 55 -0.08 0.92 -21.79
CA LYS A 55 -0.55 1.14 -23.16
C LYS A 55 -0.60 -0.18 -23.90
N SER A 56 -1.75 -0.54 -24.45
CA SER A 56 -1.91 -1.73 -25.30
C SER A 56 -2.87 -1.44 -26.45
N GLY A 57 -2.43 -1.69 -27.68
CA GLY A 57 -3.28 -1.52 -28.88
C GLY A 57 -3.82 -0.09 -29.09
N GLY A 58 -3.12 0.94 -28.63
CA GLY A 58 -3.58 2.33 -28.71
C GLY A 58 -4.54 2.75 -27.58
N HIS A 59 -4.81 1.86 -26.62
CA HIS A 59 -5.64 2.14 -25.45
C HIS A 59 -4.79 2.21 -24.17
N ASP A 60 -5.19 3.10 -23.26
CA ASP A 60 -4.57 3.28 -21.96
C ASP A 60 -5.39 2.54 -20.89
N PHE A 61 -4.77 1.59 -20.19
CA PHE A 61 -5.38 0.82 -19.12
C PHE A 61 -4.77 1.21 -17.77
N ARG A 62 -5.61 1.60 -16.80
CA ARG A 62 -5.17 1.83 -15.42
C ARG A 62 -5.17 0.51 -14.65
N VAL A 63 -3.99 0.04 -14.30
CA VAL A 63 -3.75 -1.24 -13.62
C VAL A 63 -3.05 -1.02 -12.28
N TRP A 64 -3.16 -2.00 -11.40
CA TRP A 64 -2.29 -2.14 -10.24
C TRP A 64 -1.10 -3.00 -10.64
N ALA A 65 0.10 -2.50 -10.41
CA ALA A 65 1.33 -3.20 -10.72
C ALA A 65 2.20 -3.30 -9.46
N GLN A 66 2.67 -4.51 -9.16
CA GLN A 66 3.55 -4.77 -8.02
C GLN A 66 4.77 -3.84 -8.08
N THR A 67 5.19 -3.34 -6.93
CA THR A 67 6.32 -2.42 -6.84
C THR A 67 7.29 -2.81 -5.72
N PRO A 68 8.61 -2.88 -5.99
CA PRO A 68 9.63 -3.17 -4.97
C PRO A 68 10.05 -1.92 -4.18
N ALA A 69 9.30 -0.82 -4.32
CA ALA A 69 9.61 0.50 -3.80
C ALA A 69 9.59 0.59 -2.27
N TYR A 70 8.86 -0.30 -1.61
CA TYR A 70 8.64 -0.30 -0.16
C TYR A 70 9.06 -1.64 0.43
N LYS A 71 9.56 -1.61 1.66
CA LYS A 71 9.95 -2.84 2.35
C LYS A 71 8.71 -3.61 2.79
N PRO A 72 8.66 -4.94 2.60
CA PRO A 72 7.60 -5.77 3.18
C PRO A 72 7.60 -5.65 4.71
N CYS A 73 6.46 -5.27 5.27
CA CYS A 73 6.19 -5.31 6.69
C CYS A 73 5.61 -6.67 7.06
N THR A 74 5.85 -7.11 8.30
CA THR A 74 5.28 -8.36 8.81
C THR A 74 4.69 -8.17 10.19
N ALA A 75 3.57 -8.81 10.46
CA ALA A 75 2.93 -8.82 11.78
C ALA A 75 2.17 -10.12 12.04
N ASP A 76 1.73 -10.31 13.28
CA ASP A 76 0.98 -11.51 13.69
C ASP A 76 -0.49 -11.48 13.21
N ASP A 77 -1.03 -10.28 12.91
CA ASP A 77 -2.37 -10.07 12.36
C ASP A 77 -2.36 -9.11 11.15
N ALA A 78 -3.45 -9.12 10.38
CA ALA A 78 -3.57 -8.34 9.15
C ALA A 78 -3.60 -6.82 9.40
N ALA A 79 -4.27 -6.36 10.46
CA ALA A 79 -4.44 -4.94 10.75
C ALA A 79 -3.10 -4.31 11.12
N SER A 80 -2.37 -4.92 12.06
CA SER A 80 -1.02 -4.48 12.45
C SER A 80 -0.05 -4.48 11.26
N CYS A 81 -0.20 -5.44 10.34
CA CYS A 81 0.61 -5.51 9.12
C CYS A 81 0.32 -4.32 8.18
N LEU A 82 -0.96 -4.00 7.98
CA LEU A 82 -1.40 -2.87 7.16
C LEU A 82 -0.98 -1.53 7.77
N GLU A 83 -1.14 -1.34 9.09
CA GLU A 83 -0.72 -0.12 9.78
C GLU A 83 0.80 0.11 9.62
N ALA A 84 1.61 -0.92 9.83
CA ALA A 84 3.05 -0.84 9.62
C ALA A 84 3.42 -0.50 8.16
N ALA A 85 2.69 -1.08 7.20
CA ALA A 85 2.91 -0.83 5.79
C ALA A 85 2.50 0.58 5.34
N VAL A 86 1.41 1.12 5.89
CA VAL A 86 1.00 2.52 5.67
C VAL A 86 2.09 3.48 6.16
N LEU A 87 2.67 3.21 7.34
CA LEU A 87 3.79 3.99 7.88
C LEU A 87 5.06 3.90 7.02
N GLU A 88 5.33 2.75 6.40
CA GLU A 88 6.45 2.61 5.45
C GLU A 88 6.23 3.48 4.20
N VAL A 89 5.00 3.53 3.67
CA VAL A 89 4.66 4.39 2.52
C VAL A 89 4.83 5.86 2.86
N ASP A 90 4.40 6.30 4.06
CA ASP A 90 4.60 7.67 4.52
C ASP A 90 6.09 8.03 4.66
N ARG A 91 6.88 7.11 5.22
CA ARG A 91 8.31 7.32 5.48
C ARG A 91 9.14 7.39 4.19
N VAL A 92 8.85 6.56 3.20
CA VAL A 92 9.68 6.42 2.00
C VAL A 92 9.35 7.51 0.98
N ASN A 93 10.29 8.44 0.81
CA ASN A 93 10.25 9.39 -0.29
C ASN A 93 10.80 8.74 -1.56
N ILE A 94 9.98 8.62 -2.61
CA ILE A 94 10.41 8.09 -3.90
C ILE A 94 10.50 9.27 -4.86
N TYR A 95 11.73 9.61 -5.22
CA TYR A 95 12.13 10.73 -6.08
C TYR A 95 12.55 10.23 -7.46
#